data_AF-A0A2D8C9J4-F1
#
_entry.id   AF-A0A2D8C9J4-F1
#
_cell.length_a   1.000
_cell.length_b   1.000
_cell.length_c   1.000
_cell.angle_alpha   90.00
_cell.angle_beta   90.00
_cell.angle_gamma   90.00
#
_symmetry.space_group_name_H-M   'P 1'
#
loop_
_entity.id
_entity.type
_entity.pdbx_description
1 polymer ?
#
loop_
_entity_poly.entity_id
_entity_poly.type
_entity_poly.pdbx_seq_one_letter_code
_entity_poly.pdbx_strand_id
1 'polypeptide(L)'
;MDTYDILLYGSYLLIAVGAVVSILMPLIQSLDNPKSLAKTAAGIIGIVVLFFIAYSISSNEVLPKFEADPFNLTPAGSQFVGGMLITTYILAILALVSIVFTEFNKAIK
;
A
#
# COMPACT_ATOMS: atom_id res chain seq x y z
N MET A 1 -2.66 -20.51 21.66
CA MET A 1 -3.46 -19.53 20.91
C MET A 1 -4.55 -19.05 21.82
N ASP A 2 -4.44 -17.81 22.27
CA ASP A 2 -5.48 -17.16 23.06
C ASP A 2 -6.52 -16.48 22.13
N THR A 3 -7.53 -15.84 22.69
CA THR A 3 -8.55 -15.13 21.91
C THR A 3 -7.95 -13.99 21.08
N TYR A 4 -6.88 -13.36 21.55
CA TYR A 4 -6.21 -12.27 20.83
C TYR A 4 -5.50 -12.77 19.58
N ASP A 5 -4.82 -13.91 19.68
CA ASP A 5 -4.18 -14.57 18.54
C ASP A 5 -5.22 -14.89 17.45
N ILE A 6 -6.36 -15.47 17.83
CA ILE A 6 -7.43 -15.84 16.89
C ILE A 6 -7.96 -14.60 16.15
N LEU A 7 -8.22 -13.51 16.88
CA LEU A 7 -8.69 -12.26 16.29
C LEU A 7 -7.63 -11.63 15.38
N LEU A 8 -6.35 -11.71 15.74
CA LEU A 8 -5.25 -11.16 14.95
C LEU A 8 -5.06 -11.94 13.63
N TYR A 9 -4.98 -13.27 13.69
CA TYR A 9 -4.87 -14.11 12.50
C TYR A 9 -6.11 -14.01 11.60
N GLY A 10 -7.31 -13.93 12.20
CA GLY A 10 -8.54 -13.67 11.46
C GLY A 10 -8.50 -12.34 10.72
N SER A 11 -8.00 -11.29 11.37
CA SER A 11 -7.85 -9.96 10.75
C SER A 11 -6.85 -9.96 9.60
N TYR A 12 -5.69 -10.63 9.76
CA TYR A 12 -4.72 -10.78 8.68
C TYR A 12 -5.31 -11.52 7.47
N LEU A 13 -6.09 -12.57 7.70
CA LEU A 13 -6.77 -13.28 6.62
C LEU A 13 -7.78 -12.40 5.90
N LEU A 14 -8.62 -11.65 6.64
CA LEU A 14 -9.59 -10.74 6.04
C LEU A 14 -8.93 -9.62 5.24
N ILE A 15 -7.83 -9.04 5.75
CA ILE A 15 -7.05 -8.03 5.02
C ILE A 15 -6.48 -8.62 3.74
N ALA A 16 -5.89 -9.82 3.81
CA ALA A 16 -5.33 -10.48 2.63
C ALA A 16 -6.40 -10.74 1.56
N VAL A 17 -7.56 -11.28 1.95
CA VAL A 17 -8.68 -11.50 1.04
C VAL A 17 -9.18 -10.18 0.46
N GLY A 18 -9.39 -9.16 1.30
CA GLY A 18 -9.85 -7.84 0.87
C GLY A 18 -8.89 -7.18 -0.12
N ALA A 19 -7.59 -7.26 0.12
CA ALA A 19 -6.55 -6.73 -0.77
C ALA A 19 -6.54 -7.45 -2.13
N VAL A 20 -6.70 -8.77 -2.14
CA VAL A 20 -6.77 -9.54 -3.40
C VAL A 20 -8.04 -9.17 -4.18
N VAL A 21 -9.20 -9.18 -3.52
CA VAL A 21 -10.49 -8.87 -4.16
C VAL A 21 -10.53 -7.43 -4.67
N SER A 22 -9.96 -6.47 -3.95
CA SER A 22 -9.95 -5.05 -4.36
C SER A 22 -9.12 -4.79 -5.62
N ILE A 23 -8.15 -5.65 -5.92
CA ILE A 23 -7.37 -5.58 -7.16
C ILE A 23 -8.04 -6.40 -8.27
N LEU A 24 -8.48 -7.62 -7.96
CA LEU A 24 -9.03 -8.54 -8.96
C LEU A 24 -10.41 -8.10 -9.47
N MET A 25 -11.28 -7.58 -8.63
CA MET A 25 -12.65 -7.20 -9.04
C MET A 25 -12.66 -6.08 -10.09
N PRO A 26 -11.94 -4.96 -9.91
CA PRO A 26 -11.81 -3.95 -10.97
C PRO A 26 -11.19 -4.52 -12.24
N LEU A 27 -10.20 -5.41 -12.12
CA LEU A 27 -9.54 -6.02 -13.27
C LEU A 27 -10.51 -6.87 -14.10
N ILE A 28 -11.28 -7.75 -13.45
CA ILE A 28 -12.31 -8.58 -14.09
C ILE A 28 -13.36 -7.72 -14.78
N GLN A 29 -13.87 -6.68 -14.09
CA GLN A 29 -14.87 -5.77 -14.66
C GLN A 29 -14.34 -4.93 -15.83
N SER A 30 -13.03 -4.68 -15.86
CA SER A 30 -12.39 -3.95 -16.96
C SER A 30 -12.11 -4.82 -18.20
N LEU A 31 -12.25 -6.15 -18.16
CA LEU A 31 -11.93 -7.04 -19.29
C LEU A 31 -12.79 -6.76 -20.53
N ASP A 32 -14.06 -6.41 -20.34
CA ASP A 32 -14.96 -6.05 -21.44
C ASP A 32 -14.65 -4.67 -22.05
N ASN A 33 -13.74 -3.90 -21.42
CA ASN A 33 -13.39 -2.54 -21.78
C ASN A 33 -11.86 -2.32 -21.82
N PRO A 34 -11.19 -2.61 -22.94
CA PRO A 34 -9.72 -2.57 -23.03
C PRO A 34 -9.11 -1.20 -22.69
N LYS A 35 -9.83 -0.10 -22.95
CA LYS A 35 -9.39 1.25 -22.56
C LYS A 35 -9.43 1.48 -21.05
N SER A 36 -10.42 0.93 -20.35
CA SER A 36 -10.52 1.01 -18.89
C SER A 36 -9.44 0.14 -18.26
N LEU A 37 -9.24 -1.08 -18.79
CA LEU A 37 -8.21 -2.01 -18.35
C LEU A 37 -6.81 -1.39 -18.40
N ALA A 38 -6.47 -0.74 -19.52
CA ALA A 38 -5.17 -0.09 -19.69
C ALA A 38 -4.92 1.03 -18.65
N LYS A 39 -5.96 1.80 -18.30
CA LYS A 39 -5.85 2.85 -17.26
C LYS A 39 -5.64 2.26 -15.87
N THR A 40 -6.40 1.23 -15.51
CA THR A 40 -6.25 0.53 -14.23
C THR A 40 -4.87 -0.11 -14.12
N ALA A 41 -4.41 -0.80 -15.17
CA ALA A 41 -3.08 -1.40 -15.23
C ALA A 41 -1.96 -0.35 -15.11
N ALA A 42 -2.09 0.79 -15.79
CA ALA A 42 -1.15 1.89 -15.67
C ALA A 42 -1.08 2.44 -14.23
N GLY A 43 -2.22 2.55 -13.54
CA GLY A 43 -2.28 2.93 -12.13
C GLY A 43 -1.54 1.97 -11.22
N ILE A 44 -1.76 0.66 -11.38
CA ILE A 44 -1.07 -0.39 -10.60
C ILE A 44 0.44 -0.34 -10.85
N ILE A 45 0.86 -0.27 -12.12
CA ILE A 45 2.28 -0.16 -12.47
C ILE A 45 2.90 1.09 -11.84
N GLY A 46 2.19 2.22 -11.87
CA GLY A 46 2.63 3.46 -11.23
C GLY A 46 2.89 3.30 -9.73
N ILE A 47 2.00 2.60 -9.01
CA ILE A 47 2.17 2.32 -7.58
C ILE A 47 3.38 1.40 -7.34
N VAL A 48 3.55 0.37 -8.17
CA VAL A 48 4.69 -0.55 -8.05
C VAL A 48 6.02 0.19 -8.26
N VAL A 49 6.10 1.04 -9.29
CA VAL A 49 7.30 1.86 -9.56
C VAL A 49 7.55 2.82 -8.39
N LEU A 50 6.51 3.48 -7.88
CA LEU A 50 6.62 4.35 -6.70
C LEU A 50 7.14 3.58 -5.48
N PHE A 51 6.66 2.35 -5.25
CA PHE A 51 7.14 1.51 -4.16
C PHE A 51 8.62 1.19 -4.29
N PHE A 52 9.12 0.85 -5.49
CA PHE A 52 10.55 0.59 -5.67
C PHE A 52 11.40 1.84 -5.43
N ILE A 53 10.91 3.03 -5.79
CA ILE A 53 11.58 4.30 -5.48
C ILE A 53 11.57 4.53 -3.96
N ALA A 54 10.44 4.32 -3.30
CA ALA A 54 10.32 4.49 -1.85
C ALA A 54 11.19 3.48 -1.07
N TYR A 55 11.25 2.23 -1.53
CA TYR A 55 12.09 1.19 -0.96
C TYR A 55 13.58 1.53 -1.12
N SER A 56 14.00 2.05 -2.28
CA SER A 56 15.40 2.40 -2.52
C SER A 56 15.91 3.55 -1.65
N ILE A 57 15.04 4.48 -1.26
CA ILE A 57 15.37 5.59 -0.35
C ILE A 57 15.11 5.27 1.13
N SER A 58 14.46 4.13 1.42
CA SER A 58 14.16 3.74 2.81
C SER A 58 15.42 3.23 3.52
N SER A 59 15.54 3.59 4.80
CA SER A 59 16.66 3.14 5.64
C SER A 59 16.50 1.66 6.00
N ASN A 60 17.61 0.93 6.03
CA ASN A 60 17.71 -0.44 6.53
C ASN A 60 18.28 -0.49 7.97
N GLU A 61 18.42 0.67 8.63
CA GLU A 61 18.94 0.75 9.98
C GLU A 61 17.99 0.06 10.97
N VAL A 62 18.58 -0.70 11.89
CA VAL A 62 17.89 -1.34 13.01
C VAL A 62 18.63 -0.94 14.29
N LEU A 63 17.89 -0.39 15.26
CA LEU A 63 18.48 -0.10 16.56
C LEU A 63 18.69 -1.42 17.32
N PRO A 64 19.79 -1.59 18.09
CA PRO A 64 20.07 -2.83 18.83
C PRO A 64 18.95 -3.31 19.74
N LYS A 65 18.11 -2.38 20.25
CA LYS A 65 16.95 -2.71 21.09
C LYS A 65 15.83 -3.47 20.35
N PHE A 66 15.81 -3.44 19.01
CA PHE A 66 14.81 -4.09 18.17
C PHE A 66 15.34 -5.33 17.46
N GLU A 67 16.64 -5.59 17.52
CA GLU A 67 17.27 -6.79 16.93
C GLU A 67 16.97 -8.06 17.75
N ALA A 68 16.82 -7.90 19.07
CA ALA A 68 16.55 -9.00 19.98
C ALA A 68 15.05 -9.32 20.12
N ASP A 69 14.78 -10.46 20.76
CA ASP A 69 13.43 -10.87 21.15
C ASP A 69 12.74 -9.77 21.99
N PRO A 70 11.46 -9.45 21.76
CA PRO A 70 10.48 -10.15 20.92
C PRO A 70 10.40 -9.67 19.46
N PHE A 71 11.12 -8.59 19.11
CA PHE A 71 10.90 -7.89 17.83
C PHE A 71 11.62 -8.55 16.66
N ASN A 72 12.80 -9.12 16.90
CA ASN A 72 13.60 -9.87 15.91
C ASN A 72 13.69 -9.14 14.56
N LEU A 73 13.83 -7.80 14.59
CA LEU A 73 13.74 -6.96 13.40
C LEU A 73 15.03 -7.10 12.58
N THR A 74 14.88 -7.46 11.31
CA THR A 74 16.00 -7.56 10.37
C THR A 74 16.17 -6.27 9.56
N PRO A 75 17.38 -5.95 9.06
CA PRO A 75 17.59 -4.81 8.17
C PRO A 75 16.67 -4.82 6.94
N ALA A 76 16.45 -6.01 6.35
CA ALA A 76 15.53 -6.17 5.22
C ALA A 76 14.06 -5.90 5.62
N GLY A 77 13.65 -6.34 6.81
CA GLY A 77 12.31 -6.05 7.35
C GLY A 77 12.11 -4.56 7.61
N SER A 78 13.11 -3.89 8.20
CA SER A 78 13.10 -2.43 8.43
C SER A 78 12.96 -1.66 7.11
N GLN A 79 13.78 -1.99 6.12
CA GLN A 79 13.74 -1.37 4.80
C GLN A 79 12.39 -1.60 4.09
N PHE A 80 11.86 -2.83 4.14
CA PHE A 80 10.58 -3.16 3.52
C PHE A 80 9.42 -2.36 4.12
N VAL A 81 9.32 -2.33 5.46
CA VAL A 81 8.28 -1.57 6.16
C VAL A 81 8.45 -0.07 5.91
N GLY A 82 9.69 0.44 5.95
CA GLY A 82 10.01 1.83 5.60
C GLY A 82 9.54 2.21 4.21
N GLY A 83 9.83 1.38 3.20
CA GLY A 83 9.37 1.58 1.82
C GLY A 83 7.85 1.59 1.70
N MET A 84 7.14 0.69 2.40
CA MET A 84 5.68 0.66 2.42
C MET A 84 5.08 1.91 3.08
N LEU A 85 5.66 2.38 4.19
CA LEU A 85 5.22 3.59 4.88
C LEU A 85 5.40 4.83 4.00
N ILE A 86 6.58 5.01 3.40
CA ILE A 86 6.86 6.15 2.51
C ILE A 86 5.89 6.14 1.33
N THR A 87 5.66 4.98 0.70
CA THR A 87 4.69 4.85 -0.40
C THR A 87 3.29 5.27 0.03
N THR A 88 2.84 4.79 1.20
CA THR A 88 1.53 5.13 1.75
C THR A 88 1.40 6.63 2.03
N TYR A 89 2.43 7.26 2.59
CA TYR A 89 2.43 8.71 2.85
C TYR A 89 2.35 9.53 1.57
N ILE A 90 3.11 9.16 0.53
CA ILE A 90 3.04 9.83 -0.77
C ILE A 90 1.65 9.69 -1.37
N LEU A 91 1.08 8.48 -1.39
CA LEU A 91 -0.26 8.24 -1.92
C LEU A 91 -1.34 8.99 -1.13
N ALA A 92 -1.23 9.05 0.20
CA ALA A 92 -2.15 9.79 1.05
C ALA A 92 -2.12 11.29 0.74
N ILE A 93 -0.92 11.89 0.62
CA ILE A 93 -0.78 13.30 0.25
C ILE A 93 -1.34 13.55 -1.15
N LEU A 94 -1.00 12.71 -2.14
CA LEU A 94 -1.53 12.82 -3.50
C LEU A 94 -3.05 12.72 -3.54
N ALA A 95 -3.63 11.82 -2.74
CA ALA A 95 -5.08 11.68 -2.63
C ALA A 95 -5.72 12.96 -2.06
N LEU A 96 -5.18 13.50 -0.96
CA LEU A 96 -5.67 14.75 -0.36
C LEU A 96 -5.58 15.92 -1.35
N VAL A 97 -4.43 16.11 -2.00
CA VAL A 97 -4.24 17.16 -3.01
C VAL A 97 -5.23 17.00 -4.17
N SER A 98 -5.43 15.77 -4.64
CA SER A 98 -6.36 15.46 -5.73
C SER A 98 -7.81 15.77 -5.36
N ILE A 99 -8.23 15.45 -4.14
CA ILE A 99 -9.56 15.78 -3.62
C ILE A 99 -9.74 17.30 -3.59
N VAL A 100 -8.79 18.03 -2.98
CA VAL A 100 -8.85 19.49 -2.90
C VAL A 100 -8.94 20.12 -4.29
N PHE A 101 -8.06 19.72 -5.21
CA PHE A 101 -8.08 20.23 -6.59
C PHE A 101 -9.41 19.94 -7.31
N THR A 102 -9.99 18.76 -7.09
CA THR A 102 -11.28 18.38 -7.68
C THR A 102 -12.41 19.26 -7.16
N GLU A 103 -12.47 19.52 -5.86
CA GLU A 103 -13.48 20.38 -5.24
C GLU A 103 -13.34 21.85 -5.70
N PHE A 104 -12.11 22.38 -5.77
CA PHE A 104 -11.86 23.73 -6.29
C PHE A 104 -12.30 23.88 -7.75
N ASN A 105 -11.95 22.92 -8.62
CA ASN A 105 -12.31 22.96 -10.02
C ASN A 105 -13.84 22.88 -10.21
N LYS A 106 -14.53 22.12 -9.36
CA LYS A 106 -15.99 22.03 -9.35
C LYS A 106 -16.67 23.28 -8.81
N ALA A 107 -16.05 24.00 -7.87
CA ALA A 107 -16.59 25.23 -7.31
C ALA A 107 -16.42 26.45 -8.25
N ILE A 108 -15.42 26.42 -9.13
CA ILE A 108 -15.15 27.48 -10.12
C ILE A 108 -16.00 27.31 -11.39
N LYS A 109 -16.38 26.07 -11.73
CA LYS A 109 -17.29 25.75 -12.85
C LYS A 109 -18.75 25.87 -12.46
#